data_AF-A0A933LXV2-F1
#
_entry.id   AF-A0A933LXV2-F1
#
_cell.length_a   1.000
_cell.length_b   1.000
_cell.length_c   1.000
_cell.angle_alpha   90.00
_cell.angle_beta   90.00
_cell.angle_gamma   90.00
#
_symmetry.space_group_name_H-M   'P 1'
#
loop_
_entity.id
_entity.type
_entity.pdbx_description
1 polymer ?
#
loop_
_entity_poly.entity_id
_entity_poly.type
_entity_poly.pdbx_seq_one_letter_code
_entity_poly.pdbx_strand_id
1 'polypeptide(L)'
;MRLAVSFAAAVLLGLASTAALADQEEGAPSEEDLKAARWAFEQGNALMEEKKYAEALVKYREGLERTPEATGLLFNGGLAALLAGEPAAAAELFKRLKAIEPASWEVRTKLVQAFQAAGDRAARDAERAELFEFRRSSEEEAIRDAAFYCRDQFLVGTRRVYVLEYFELEGERALRYRFSVSREGEETEPEFYISLGSYESTTAVSRELGEIGPDERMFHLDGYFEGGTSHRTYGFFKKEPDYDAVREQVLGVLSGEIRAISGTDLAPSEKQEEKDEKAPKEGDGK
;
A
#
# COMPACT_ATOMS: atom_id res chain seq x y z
N MET A 1 60.50 -41.62 -35.65
CA MET A 1 60.79 -43.05 -35.40
C MET A 1 59.75 -43.55 -34.41
N ARG A 2 58.81 -44.39 -34.85
CA ARG A 2 57.77 -45.00 -34.01
C ARG A 2 58.38 -46.17 -33.24
N LEU A 3 58.16 -46.24 -31.93
CA LEU A 3 58.26 -47.50 -31.18
C LEU A 3 57.14 -47.53 -30.15
N ALA A 4 56.31 -48.56 -30.28
CA ALA A 4 55.21 -48.89 -29.41
C ALA A 4 55.66 -49.97 -28.42
N VAL A 5 55.35 -49.78 -27.13
CA VAL A 5 55.31 -50.76 -26.03
C VAL A 5 54.53 -50.06 -24.91
N SER A 6 53.68 -50.62 -24.06
CA SER A 6 52.80 -51.79 -24.01
C SER A 6 51.97 -51.58 -22.71
N PHE A 7 50.71 -52.00 -22.73
CA PHE A 7 49.84 -52.42 -21.61
C PHE A 7 50.18 -51.98 -20.17
N ALA A 8 49.27 -51.20 -19.58
CA ALA A 8 48.74 -51.49 -18.24
C ALA A 8 47.36 -50.82 -18.09
N ALA A 9 46.32 -51.65 -18.02
CA ALA A 9 44.99 -51.24 -17.64
C ALA A 9 44.96 -50.95 -16.14
N ALA A 10 44.58 -49.74 -15.75
CA ALA A 10 44.15 -49.42 -14.40
C ALA A 10 42.74 -48.85 -14.49
N VAL A 11 41.76 -49.73 -14.26
CA VAL A 11 40.37 -49.36 -14.00
C VAL A 11 40.35 -48.71 -12.62
N LEU A 12 40.24 -47.38 -12.58
CA LEU A 12 39.86 -46.64 -11.39
C LEU A 12 38.36 -46.35 -11.49
N LEU A 13 37.57 -47.21 -10.83
CA LEU A 13 36.19 -46.89 -10.46
C LEU A 13 36.25 -45.72 -9.45
N GLY A 14 36.11 -44.50 -9.94
CA GLY A 14 35.74 -43.36 -9.11
C GLY A 14 34.24 -43.44 -8.82
N LEU A 15 33.91 -43.77 -7.57
CA LEU A 15 32.55 -43.66 -7.02
C LEU A 15 32.07 -42.21 -7.18
N ALA A 16 31.25 -41.95 -8.19
CA ALA A 16 30.40 -40.77 -8.19
C ALA A 16 29.42 -40.93 -7.03
N SER A 17 29.68 -40.23 -5.93
CA SER A 17 28.72 -40.08 -4.85
C SER A 17 27.56 -39.25 -5.40
N THR A 18 26.55 -39.93 -5.94
CA THR A 18 25.22 -39.38 -6.12
C THR A 18 24.69 -39.09 -4.73
N ALA A 19 24.98 -37.89 -4.20
CA ALA A 19 24.12 -37.31 -3.20
C ALA A 19 22.74 -37.23 -3.85
N ALA A 20 21.86 -38.13 -3.43
CA ALA A 20 20.46 -38.12 -3.78
C ALA A 20 19.94 -36.73 -3.39
N LEU A 21 19.84 -35.84 -4.38
CA LEU A 21 18.77 -34.87 -4.40
C LEU A 21 17.53 -35.75 -4.50
N ALA A 22 16.98 -36.09 -3.34
CA ALA A 22 15.63 -36.59 -3.28
C ALA A 22 14.79 -35.55 -4.02
N ASP A 23 14.23 -35.95 -5.15
CA ASP A 23 13.01 -35.36 -5.65
C ASP A 23 12.07 -35.31 -4.44
N GLN A 24 11.92 -34.13 -3.84
CA GLN A 24 10.68 -33.85 -3.16
C GLN A 24 9.67 -33.77 -4.30
N GLU A 25 8.96 -34.87 -4.52
CA GLU A 25 7.66 -34.80 -5.14
C GLU A 25 6.87 -33.74 -4.36
N GLU A 26 6.72 -32.54 -4.93
CA GLU A 26 5.72 -31.57 -4.49
C GLU A 26 4.34 -32.15 -4.80
N GLY A 27 3.98 -33.19 -4.06
CA GLY A 27 2.63 -33.71 -4.00
C GLY A 27 1.74 -32.68 -3.33
N ALA A 28 0.45 -32.68 -3.70
CA ALA A 28 -0.53 -31.85 -3.01
C ALA A 28 -0.43 -32.04 -1.47
N PRO A 29 -0.60 -30.96 -0.67
CA PRO A 29 -0.47 -31.05 0.79
C PRO A 29 -1.34 -32.15 1.38
N SER A 30 -0.82 -32.89 2.35
CA SER A 30 -1.60 -33.94 3.02
C SER A 30 -2.77 -33.36 3.81
N GLU A 31 -3.78 -34.17 4.15
CA GLU A 31 -4.87 -33.71 5.04
C GLU A 31 -4.34 -33.22 6.40
N GLU A 32 -3.24 -33.80 6.88
CA GLU A 32 -2.57 -33.37 8.11
C GLU A 32 -1.93 -31.99 7.95
N ASP A 33 -1.26 -31.74 6.82
CA ASP A 33 -0.68 -30.43 6.50
C ASP A 33 -1.77 -29.35 6.36
N LEU A 34 -2.86 -29.66 5.66
CA LEU A 34 -4.01 -28.77 5.52
C LEU A 34 -4.64 -28.45 6.89
N LYS A 35 -4.73 -29.43 7.79
CA LYS A 35 -5.23 -29.22 9.15
C LYS A 35 -4.27 -28.37 9.98
N ALA A 36 -2.97 -28.64 9.91
CA ALA A 36 -1.95 -27.88 10.62
C ALA A 36 -1.93 -26.41 10.16
N ALA A 37 -2.01 -26.17 8.85
CA ALA A 37 -2.09 -24.83 8.28
C ALA A 37 -3.33 -24.05 8.74
N ARG A 38 -4.50 -24.71 8.78
CA ARG A 38 -5.74 -24.11 9.27
C ARG A 38 -5.66 -23.72 10.75
N TRP A 39 -5.08 -24.60 11.57
CA TRP A 39 -4.82 -24.33 12.98
C TRP A 39 -3.83 -23.17 13.19
N ALA A 40 -2.80 -23.09 12.36
CA ALA A 40 -1.85 -21.98 12.39
C ALA A 40 -2.51 -20.65 11.99
N PHE A 41 -3.40 -20.68 10.99
CA PHE A 41 -4.20 -19.52 10.58
C PHE A 41 -5.11 -19.02 11.72
N GLU A 42 -5.83 -19.92 12.40
CA GLU A 42 -6.71 -19.58 13.52
C GLU A 42 -5.94 -18.96 14.69
N GLN A 43 -4.80 -19.54 15.08
CA GLN A 43 -3.94 -18.96 16.11
C GLN A 43 -3.38 -17.60 15.70
N GLY A 44 -2.94 -17.46 14.46
CA GLY A 44 -2.47 -16.18 13.92
C GLY A 44 -3.54 -15.11 14.01
N ASN A 45 -4.79 -15.42 13.64
CA ASN A 45 -5.90 -14.46 13.71
C ASN A 45 -6.22 -14.06 15.16
N ALA A 46 -6.20 -15.00 16.11
CA ALA A 46 -6.38 -14.67 17.53
C ALA A 46 -5.27 -13.71 18.03
N LEU A 47 -4.02 -13.93 17.62
CA LEU A 47 -2.90 -13.04 17.95
C LEU A 47 -3.02 -11.67 17.28
N MET A 48 -3.59 -11.59 16.06
CA MET A 48 -3.89 -10.31 15.40
C MET A 48 -4.93 -9.50 16.17
N GLU A 49 -5.99 -10.15 16.68
CA GLU A 49 -7.00 -9.52 17.53
C GLU A 49 -6.41 -8.98 18.84
N GLU A 50 -5.44 -9.70 19.41
CA GLU A 50 -4.66 -9.27 20.57
C GLU A 50 -3.57 -8.21 20.24
N LYS A 51 -3.46 -7.79 18.98
CA LYS A 51 -2.41 -6.88 18.46
C LYS A 51 -0.98 -7.40 18.64
N LYS A 52 -0.80 -8.72 18.81
CA LYS A 52 0.50 -9.41 18.92
C LYS A 52 1.03 -9.77 17.53
N TYR A 53 1.31 -8.75 16.73
CA TYR A 53 1.59 -8.91 15.30
C TYR A 53 2.81 -9.78 14.98
N ALA A 54 3.89 -9.65 15.75
CA ALA A 54 5.09 -10.47 15.56
C ALA A 54 4.83 -11.95 15.86
N GLU A 55 4.06 -12.26 16.91
CA GLU A 55 3.67 -13.63 17.24
C GLU A 55 2.71 -14.20 16.20
N ALA A 56 1.75 -13.39 15.71
CA ALA A 56 0.85 -13.77 14.64
C ALA A 56 1.63 -14.14 13.36
N LEU A 57 2.63 -13.34 12.99
CA LEU A 57 3.51 -13.61 11.85
C LEU A 57 4.24 -14.95 11.98
N VAL A 58 4.70 -15.30 13.18
CA VAL A 58 5.31 -16.62 13.44
C VAL A 58 4.30 -17.73 13.16
N LYS A 59 3.05 -17.61 13.62
CA LYS A 59 2.01 -18.61 13.34
C LYS A 59 1.67 -18.70 11.87
N TYR A 60 1.58 -17.59 11.15
CA TYR A 60 1.38 -17.64 9.71
C TYR A 60 2.55 -18.31 8.98
N ARG A 61 3.80 -18.06 9.39
CA ARG A 61 4.98 -18.74 8.84
C ARG A 61 4.97 -20.25 9.12
N GLU A 62 4.63 -20.68 10.33
CA GLU A 62 4.46 -22.11 10.68
C GLU A 62 3.42 -22.80 9.77
N GLY A 63 2.31 -22.11 9.46
CA GLY A 63 1.32 -22.62 8.51
C GLY A 63 1.87 -22.72 7.08
N LEU A 64 2.62 -21.72 6.64
CA LEU A 64 3.22 -21.68 5.29
C LEU A 64 4.32 -22.72 5.09
N GLU A 65 4.94 -23.22 6.15
CA GLU A 65 5.84 -24.39 6.08
C GLU A 65 5.09 -25.67 5.70
N ARG A 66 3.78 -25.76 5.98
CA ARG A 66 2.92 -26.91 5.65
C ARG A 66 2.21 -26.74 4.31
N THR A 67 1.77 -25.52 4.03
CA THR A 67 1.08 -25.15 2.80
C THR A 67 1.65 -23.85 2.24
N PRO A 68 2.74 -23.93 1.44
CA PRO A 68 3.43 -22.75 0.94
C PRO A 68 2.57 -21.80 0.10
N GLU A 69 1.50 -22.30 -0.53
CA GLU A 69 0.62 -21.53 -1.41
C GLU A 69 -0.72 -21.18 -0.77
N ALA A 70 -0.88 -21.37 0.54
CA ALA A 70 -2.12 -21.00 1.23
C ALA A 70 -2.32 -19.48 1.23
N THR A 71 -3.18 -19.00 0.34
CA THR A 71 -3.39 -17.56 0.07
C THR A 71 -3.81 -16.78 1.30
N GLY A 72 -4.70 -17.33 2.14
CA GLY A 72 -5.09 -16.71 3.41
C GLY A 72 -3.92 -16.53 4.40
N LEU A 73 -2.99 -17.50 4.47
CA LEU A 73 -1.79 -17.40 5.30
C LEU A 73 -0.80 -16.38 4.72
N LEU A 74 -0.63 -16.33 3.39
CA LEU A 74 0.20 -15.32 2.72
C LEU A 74 -0.35 -13.90 2.97
N PHE A 75 -1.65 -13.70 2.79
CA PHE A 75 -2.29 -12.39 2.96
C PHE A 75 -2.21 -11.92 4.42
N ASN A 76 -2.69 -12.73 5.37
CA ASN A 76 -2.68 -12.33 6.78
C ASN A 76 -1.26 -12.26 7.36
N GLY A 77 -0.35 -13.13 6.89
CA GLY A 77 1.08 -13.03 7.20
C GLY A 77 1.68 -11.71 6.72
N GLY A 78 1.36 -11.27 5.49
CA GLY A 78 1.80 -9.97 4.97
C GLY A 78 1.28 -8.80 5.80
N LEU A 79 0.02 -8.85 6.22
CA LEU A 79 -0.57 -7.83 7.11
C LEU A 79 0.11 -7.82 8.49
N ALA A 80 0.30 -9.00 9.10
CA ALA A 80 0.99 -9.14 10.37
C ALA A 80 2.42 -8.59 10.30
N ALA A 81 3.13 -8.86 9.20
CA ALA A 81 4.48 -8.35 8.96
C ALA A 81 4.52 -6.81 8.86
N LEU A 82 3.57 -6.16 8.17
CA LEU A 82 3.48 -4.69 8.16
C LEU A 82 3.26 -4.13 9.56
N LEU A 83 2.33 -4.71 10.31
CA LEU A 83 1.98 -4.24 11.66
C LEU A 83 3.08 -4.54 12.69
N ALA A 84 3.88 -5.59 12.46
CA ALA A 84 5.06 -5.92 13.25
C ALA A 84 6.30 -5.07 12.90
N GLY A 85 6.23 -4.22 11.86
CA GLY A 85 7.38 -3.43 11.42
C GLY A 85 8.41 -4.24 10.62
N GLU A 86 8.00 -5.35 9.99
CA GLU A 86 8.81 -6.16 9.07
C GLU A 86 8.37 -5.97 7.60
N PRO A 87 8.49 -4.76 7.01
CA PRO A 87 7.91 -4.49 5.69
C PRO A 87 8.57 -5.27 4.55
N ALA A 88 9.86 -5.63 4.68
CA ALA A 88 10.52 -6.51 3.71
C ALA A 88 9.89 -7.92 3.69
N ALA A 89 9.58 -8.48 4.88
CA ALA A 89 8.90 -9.76 4.96
C ALA A 89 7.47 -9.68 4.41
N ALA A 90 6.77 -8.57 4.66
CA ALA A 90 5.46 -8.33 4.09
C ALA A 90 5.50 -8.33 2.55
N ALA A 91 6.47 -7.61 1.97
CA ALA A 91 6.65 -7.56 0.53
C ALA A 91 6.88 -8.95 -0.07
N GLU A 92 7.70 -9.80 0.55
CA GLU A 92 7.93 -11.17 0.06
C GLU A 92 6.66 -12.04 0.12
N LEU A 93 5.86 -11.93 1.18
CA LEU A 93 4.59 -12.67 1.31
C LEU A 93 3.56 -12.21 0.27
N PHE A 94 3.43 -10.90 0.06
CA PHE A 94 2.51 -10.38 -0.95
C PHE A 94 3.00 -10.62 -2.38
N LYS A 95 4.32 -10.68 -2.64
CA LYS A 95 4.85 -11.07 -3.96
C LYS A 95 4.47 -12.50 -4.30
N ARG A 96 4.61 -13.42 -3.33
CA ARG A 96 4.16 -14.82 -3.48
C ARG A 96 2.66 -14.88 -3.74
N LEU A 97 1.87 -14.10 -3.00
CA LEU A 97 0.42 -14.04 -3.20
C LEU A 97 0.05 -13.50 -4.59
N LYS A 98 0.69 -12.42 -5.05
CA LYS A 98 0.49 -11.86 -6.40
C LYS A 98 0.82 -12.88 -7.51
N ALA A 99 1.80 -13.75 -7.29
CA ALA A 99 2.12 -14.81 -8.25
C ALA A 99 0.98 -15.85 -8.38
N ILE A 100 0.23 -16.10 -7.31
CA ILE A 100 -0.93 -17.00 -7.27
C ILE A 100 -2.20 -16.28 -7.77
N GLU A 101 -2.39 -15.02 -7.38
CA GLU A 101 -3.56 -14.18 -7.66
C GLU A 101 -3.16 -12.91 -8.46
N PRO A 102 -2.72 -13.03 -9.72
CA PRO A 102 -2.17 -11.91 -10.49
C PRO A 102 -3.20 -10.81 -10.83
N ALA A 103 -4.48 -11.13 -10.72
CA ALA A 103 -5.60 -10.23 -10.94
C ALA A 103 -6.10 -9.53 -9.66
N SER A 104 -5.59 -9.86 -8.46
CA SER A 104 -6.02 -9.14 -7.25
C SER A 104 -5.34 -7.78 -7.18
N TRP A 105 -6.11 -6.73 -7.44
CA TRP A 105 -5.64 -5.36 -7.24
C TRP A 105 -5.46 -5.04 -5.75
N GLU A 106 -6.20 -5.69 -4.84
CA GLU A 106 -6.01 -5.57 -3.40
C GLU A 106 -4.58 -5.98 -3.00
N VAL A 107 -4.08 -7.11 -3.52
CA VAL A 107 -2.71 -7.57 -3.27
C VAL A 107 -1.69 -6.57 -3.82
N ARG A 108 -1.94 -5.99 -5.00
CA ARG A 108 -1.08 -4.93 -5.57
C ARG A 108 -1.02 -3.69 -4.66
N THR A 109 -2.15 -3.25 -4.11
CA THR A 109 -2.16 -2.12 -3.15
C THR A 109 -1.35 -2.43 -1.90
N LYS A 110 -1.40 -3.68 -1.40
CA LYS A 110 -0.60 -4.13 -0.25
C LYS A 110 0.89 -4.18 -0.57
N LEU A 111 1.29 -4.54 -1.79
CA LEU A 111 2.67 -4.46 -2.23
C LEU A 111 3.17 -3.00 -2.30
N VAL A 112 2.37 -2.07 -2.82
CA VAL A 112 2.70 -0.64 -2.82
C VAL A 112 2.96 -0.16 -1.38
N GLN A 113 2.08 -0.50 -0.43
CA GLN A 113 2.25 -0.18 0.99
C GLN A 113 3.52 -0.83 1.59
N ALA A 114 3.79 -2.09 1.29
CA ALA A 114 4.95 -2.81 1.80
C ALA A 114 6.27 -2.23 1.27
N PHE A 115 6.35 -1.93 -0.02
CA PHE A 115 7.54 -1.30 -0.61
C PHE A 115 7.74 0.12 -0.09
N GLN A 116 6.66 0.90 0.10
CA GLN A 116 6.71 2.22 0.72
C GLN A 116 7.29 2.13 2.15
N ALA A 117 6.79 1.21 2.98
CA ALA A 117 7.27 1.01 4.34
C ALA A 117 8.70 0.45 4.41
N ALA A 118 9.11 -0.35 3.42
CA ALA A 118 10.49 -0.86 3.30
C ALA A 118 11.47 0.20 2.77
N GLY A 119 10.99 1.33 2.25
CA GLY A 119 11.81 2.34 1.59
C GLY A 119 12.30 1.95 0.18
N ASP A 120 11.76 0.87 -0.39
CA ASP A 120 12.07 0.43 -1.76
C ASP A 120 11.24 1.22 -2.77
N ARG A 121 11.68 2.44 -3.06
CA ARG A 121 10.98 3.36 -3.98
C ARG A 121 10.84 2.78 -5.38
N ALA A 122 11.88 2.09 -5.88
CA ALA A 122 11.87 1.54 -7.23
C ALA A 122 10.80 0.45 -7.37
N ALA A 123 10.74 -0.49 -6.43
CA ALA A 123 9.72 -1.55 -6.46
C ALA A 123 8.30 -0.98 -6.21
N ARG A 124 8.17 0.00 -5.30
CA ARG A 124 6.90 0.70 -5.06
C ARG A 124 6.36 1.35 -6.33
N ASP A 125 7.20 2.11 -7.03
CA ASP A 125 6.76 2.88 -8.20
C ASP A 125 6.46 1.97 -9.39
N ALA A 126 7.21 0.87 -9.54
CA ALA A 126 6.91 -0.17 -10.51
C ALA A 126 5.55 -0.84 -10.22
N GLU A 127 5.30 -1.26 -8.98
CA GLU A 127 4.04 -1.91 -8.62
C GLU A 127 2.84 -0.95 -8.77
N ARG A 128 3.02 0.32 -8.39
CA ARG A 128 2.01 1.35 -8.62
C ARG A 128 1.71 1.51 -10.12
N ALA A 129 2.74 1.55 -10.97
CA ALA A 129 2.51 1.64 -12.42
C ALA A 129 1.71 0.45 -12.94
N GLU A 130 2.03 -0.77 -12.48
CA GLU A 130 1.25 -1.97 -12.83
C GLU A 130 -0.19 -1.93 -12.32
N LEU A 131 -0.45 -1.40 -11.12
CA LEU A 131 -1.82 -1.21 -10.61
C LEU A 131 -2.64 -0.29 -11.53
N PHE A 132 -2.04 0.80 -12.00
CA PHE A 132 -2.69 1.73 -12.91
C PHE A 132 -2.91 1.13 -14.31
N GLU A 133 -1.95 0.35 -14.83
CA GLU A 133 -2.17 -0.41 -16.07
C GLU A 133 -3.26 -1.47 -15.90
N PHE A 134 -3.23 -2.20 -14.79
CA PHE A 134 -4.25 -3.19 -14.46
C PHE A 134 -5.64 -2.54 -14.48
N ARG A 135 -5.83 -1.41 -13.80
CA ARG A 135 -7.08 -0.64 -13.84
C ARG A 135 -7.51 -0.29 -15.26
N ARG A 136 -6.60 0.24 -16.10
CA ARG A 136 -6.91 0.62 -17.49
C ARG A 136 -7.36 -0.56 -18.35
N SER A 137 -6.80 -1.74 -18.08
CA SER A 137 -7.07 -2.95 -18.86
C SER A 137 -8.16 -3.86 -18.28
N SER A 138 -8.53 -3.69 -17.01
CA SER A 138 -9.44 -4.58 -16.30
C SER A 138 -10.89 -4.34 -16.68
N GLU A 139 -11.68 -5.40 -16.77
CA GLU A 139 -13.13 -5.33 -16.93
C GLU A 139 -13.86 -5.28 -15.57
N GLU A 140 -13.16 -5.54 -14.47
CA GLU A 140 -13.72 -5.59 -13.11
C GLU A 140 -14.22 -4.20 -12.67
N GLU A 141 -15.52 -4.10 -12.41
CA GLU A 141 -16.15 -2.84 -11.96
C GLU A 141 -15.51 -2.31 -10.68
N ALA A 142 -15.16 -3.18 -9.73
CA ALA A 142 -14.57 -2.78 -8.46
C ALA A 142 -13.32 -1.89 -8.62
N ILE A 143 -12.39 -2.28 -9.50
CA ILE A 143 -11.19 -1.48 -9.77
C ILE A 143 -11.41 -0.43 -10.85
N ARG A 144 -12.40 -0.53 -11.75
CA ARG A 144 -12.68 0.53 -12.73
C ARG A 144 -13.39 1.72 -12.11
N ASP A 145 -14.27 1.48 -11.16
CA ASP A 145 -15.12 2.51 -10.56
C ASP A 145 -14.55 3.05 -9.25
N ALA A 146 -13.53 2.40 -8.68
CA ALA A 146 -12.83 2.91 -7.51
C ALA A 146 -12.29 4.33 -7.78
N ALA A 147 -12.65 5.31 -6.95
CA ALA A 147 -12.10 6.66 -7.08
C ALA A 147 -10.63 6.72 -6.63
N PHE A 148 -10.27 5.90 -5.66
CA PHE A 148 -8.98 5.88 -5.01
C PHE A 148 -8.61 4.49 -4.50
N TYR A 149 -7.36 4.33 -4.10
CA TYR A 149 -6.91 3.21 -3.28
C TYR A 149 -6.08 3.72 -2.09
N CYS A 150 -5.93 2.90 -1.05
CA CYS A 150 -5.04 3.23 0.06
C CYS A 150 -3.58 3.04 -0.38
N ARG A 151 -2.86 4.14 -0.60
CA ARG A 151 -1.47 4.17 -1.07
C ARG A 151 -0.47 3.87 0.04
N ASP A 152 -0.64 4.48 1.21
CA ASP A 152 0.32 4.45 2.32
C ASP A 152 -0.39 4.48 3.67
N GLN A 153 0.27 3.95 4.69
CA GLN A 153 -0.16 3.97 6.09
C GLN A 153 1.04 4.14 7.01
N PHE A 154 0.98 5.10 7.93
CA PHE A 154 2.07 5.35 8.87
C PHE A 154 1.59 5.96 10.18
N LEU A 155 2.48 5.99 11.17
CA LEU A 155 2.26 6.62 12.47
C LEU A 155 3.05 7.94 12.56
N VAL A 156 2.42 8.93 13.18
CA VAL A 156 3.08 10.17 13.61
C VAL A 156 2.68 10.43 15.07
N GLY A 157 3.58 10.13 16.00
CA GLY A 157 3.23 10.08 17.42
C GLY A 157 2.12 9.04 17.66
N THR A 158 1.02 9.45 18.27
CA THR A 158 -0.17 8.60 18.53
C THR A 158 -1.23 8.70 17.42
N ARG A 159 -0.89 9.31 16.28
CA ARG A 159 -1.82 9.48 15.16
C ARG A 159 -1.51 8.47 14.05
N ARG A 160 -2.55 7.77 13.60
CA ARG A 160 -2.52 6.95 12.41
C ARG A 160 -2.89 7.81 11.21
N VAL A 161 -2.12 7.69 10.14
CA VAL A 161 -2.39 8.36 8.87
C VAL A 161 -2.68 7.31 7.81
N TYR A 162 -3.84 7.41 7.17
CA TYR A 162 -4.21 6.65 5.97
C TYR A 162 -4.13 7.57 4.78
N VAL A 163 -3.35 7.20 3.77
CA VAL A 163 -3.22 7.99 2.55
C VAL A 163 -3.99 7.35 1.43
N LEU A 164 -4.99 8.07 0.93
CA LEU A 164 -5.75 7.70 -0.25
C LEU A 164 -5.13 8.42 -1.46
N GLU A 165 -4.82 7.65 -2.50
CA GLU A 165 -4.44 8.20 -3.79
C GLU A 165 -5.58 7.99 -4.78
N TYR A 166 -6.02 9.10 -5.36
CA TYR A 166 -7.07 9.09 -6.38
C TYR A 166 -6.45 8.72 -7.73
N PHE A 167 -7.14 7.86 -8.47
CA PHE A 167 -6.68 7.42 -9.78
C PHE A 167 -6.69 8.58 -10.80
N GLU A 168 -7.71 9.43 -10.73
CA GLU A 168 -7.94 10.52 -11.67
C GLU A 168 -8.17 11.86 -10.96
N LEU A 169 -7.80 12.95 -11.63
CA LEU A 169 -8.08 14.32 -11.18
C LEU A 169 -9.41 14.81 -11.79
N GLU A 170 -10.51 14.43 -11.15
CA GLU A 170 -11.87 14.70 -11.65
C GLU A 170 -12.69 15.60 -10.72
N GLY A 171 -13.63 16.33 -11.32
CA GLY A 171 -14.55 17.23 -10.62
C GLY A 171 -13.95 18.57 -10.22
N GLU A 172 -14.80 19.47 -9.71
CA GLU A 172 -14.41 20.82 -9.31
C GLU A 172 -13.43 20.82 -8.13
N ARG A 173 -13.52 19.79 -7.27
CA ARG A 173 -12.67 19.60 -6.09
C ARG A 173 -11.74 18.39 -6.24
N ALA A 174 -11.13 18.23 -7.41
CA ALA A 174 -10.22 17.13 -7.70
C ALA A 174 -9.13 16.98 -6.64
N LEU A 175 -8.92 15.75 -6.18
CA LEU A 175 -7.91 15.39 -5.20
C LEU A 175 -6.88 14.47 -5.85
N ARG A 176 -5.60 14.70 -5.56
CA ARG A 176 -4.56 13.72 -5.85
C ARG A 176 -4.33 12.82 -4.64
N TYR A 177 -4.18 13.41 -3.46
CA TYR A 177 -3.97 12.70 -2.20
C TYR A 177 -4.91 13.19 -1.11
N ARG A 178 -5.36 12.27 -0.26
CA ARG A 178 -5.99 12.57 1.02
C ARG A 178 -5.29 11.82 2.13
N PHE A 179 -4.72 12.54 3.08
CA PHE A 179 -4.11 12.06 4.31
C PHE A 179 -5.16 12.16 5.42
N SER A 180 -5.91 11.08 5.66
CA SER A 180 -6.87 10.99 6.74
C SER A 180 -6.14 10.68 8.04
N VAL A 181 -6.33 11.51 9.07
CA VAL A 181 -5.58 11.45 10.32
C VAL A 181 -6.53 11.10 11.46
N SER A 182 -6.27 9.98 12.13
CA SER A 182 -7.05 9.48 13.26
C SER A 182 -6.19 9.31 14.50
N ARG A 183 -6.80 9.35 15.69
CA ARG A 183 -6.16 8.83 16.89
C ARG A 183 -6.03 7.32 16.74
N GLU A 184 -4.92 6.77 17.23
CA GLU A 184 -4.75 5.32 17.28
C GLU A 184 -5.84 4.68 18.16
N GLY A 185 -6.55 3.70 17.61
CA GLY A 185 -7.71 3.05 18.21
C GLY A 185 -9.06 3.70 17.90
N GLU A 186 -9.09 4.83 17.19
CA GLU A 186 -10.31 5.55 16.76
C GLU A 186 -10.31 5.76 15.23
N GLU A 187 -10.03 4.71 14.47
CA GLU A 187 -9.83 4.81 13.01
C GLU A 187 -11.12 4.95 12.18
N THR A 188 -12.31 4.78 12.78
CA THR A 188 -13.59 4.81 12.04
C THR A 188 -13.96 6.19 11.52
N GLU A 189 -13.57 7.27 12.20
CA GLU A 189 -13.78 8.64 11.76
C GLU A 189 -12.49 9.46 11.93
N PRO A 190 -11.92 10.03 10.86
CA PRO A 190 -10.70 10.83 10.99
C PRO A 190 -10.97 12.12 11.78
N GLU A 191 -10.02 12.48 12.66
CA GLU A 191 -10.03 13.74 13.42
C GLU A 191 -9.99 14.94 12.47
N PHE A 192 -9.17 14.83 11.42
CA PHE A 192 -9.05 15.80 10.34
C PHE A 192 -8.42 15.12 9.12
N TYR A 193 -8.36 15.82 8.00
CA TYR A 193 -7.56 15.36 6.86
C TYR A 193 -6.75 16.49 6.25
N ILE A 194 -5.61 16.12 5.66
CA ILE A 194 -4.83 17.00 4.79
C ILE A 194 -4.98 16.47 3.36
N SER A 195 -5.13 17.33 2.37
CA SER A 195 -5.23 16.93 0.98
C SER A 195 -4.22 17.65 0.10
N LEU A 196 -3.76 16.93 -0.93
CA LEU A 196 -3.19 17.57 -2.11
C LEU A 196 -4.31 17.68 -3.13
N GLY A 197 -4.93 18.85 -3.21
CA GLY A 197 -6.02 19.16 -4.13
C GLY A 197 -5.53 19.89 -5.37
N SER A 198 -6.35 19.89 -6.40
CA SER A 198 -6.23 20.78 -7.56
C SER A 198 -7.62 21.23 -7.99
N TYR A 199 -8.13 22.25 -7.32
CA TYR A 199 -9.51 22.69 -7.54
C TYR A 199 -9.61 23.55 -8.80
N GLU A 200 -10.77 23.48 -9.47
CA GLU A 200 -10.99 24.24 -10.71
C GLU A 200 -10.93 25.75 -10.42
N SER A 201 -11.53 26.21 -9.33
CA SER A 201 -11.52 27.62 -8.92
C SER A 201 -10.09 28.15 -8.68
N THR A 202 -9.28 27.43 -7.91
CA THR A 202 -7.88 27.79 -7.66
C THR A 202 -7.06 27.77 -8.94
N THR A 203 -7.26 26.75 -9.78
CA THR A 203 -6.55 26.63 -11.07
C THR A 203 -6.92 27.75 -12.03
N ALA A 204 -8.20 28.12 -12.14
CA ALA A 204 -8.68 29.20 -12.99
C ALA A 204 -8.07 30.55 -12.58
N VAL A 205 -8.09 30.88 -11.28
CA VAL A 205 -7.46 32.11 -10.77
C VAL A 205 -5.97 32.14 -11.07
N SER A 206 -5.24 31.05 -10.85
CA SER A 206 -3.80 31.00 -11.15
C SER A 206 -3.49 31.16 -12.65
N ARG A 207 -4.37 30.71 -13.54
CA ARG A 207 -4.25 30.95 -15.01
C ARG A 207 -4.48 32.43 -15.34
N GLU A 208 -5.50 33.04 -14.78
CA GLU A 208 -5.80 34.47 -14.98
C GLU A 208 -4.66 35.37 -14.49
N LEU A 209 -4.02 34.99 -13.38
CA LEU A 209 -2.85 35.68 -12.84
C LEU A 209 -1.54 35.38 -13.60
N GLY A 210 -1.56 34.46 -14.57
CA GLY A 210 -0.38 34.07 -15.35
C GLY A 210 0.65 33.27 -14.56
N GLU A 211 0.25 32.64 -13.44
CA GLU A 211 1.15 31.84 -12.61
C GLU A 211 1.48 30.48 -13.21
N ILE A 212 0.55 29.94 -14.01
CA ILE A 212 0.58 28.66 -14.71
C ILE A 212 0.03 28.81 -16.14
N GLY A 213 0.39 27.87 -17.01
CA GLY A 213 -0.08 27.82 -18.40
C GLY A 213 -1.57 27.40 -18.55
N PRO A 214 -2.15 27.57 -19.75
CA PRO A 214 -3.58 27.32 -20.01
C PRO A 214 -3.99 25.86 -19.79
N ASP A 215 -3.08 24.90 -20.00
CA ASP A 215 -3.32 23.47 -19.82
C ASP A 215 -2.72 22.92 -18.51
N GLU A 216 -2.11 23.78 -17.69
CA GLU A 216 -1.52 23.40 -16.41
C GLU A 216 -2.55 23.47 -15.28
N ARG A 217 -2.27 22.78 -14.17
CA ARG A 217 -3.11 22.73 -12.97
C ARG A 217 -2.37 23.31 -11.78
N MET A 218 -3.05 24.11 -10.96
CA MET A 218 -2.52 24.52 -9.65
C MET A 218 -2.86 23.44 -8.63
N PHE A 219 -1.86 23.00 -7.88
CA PHE A 219 -2.03 22.10 -6.75
C PHE A 219 -1.85 22.86 -5.45
N HIS A 220 -2.53 22.43 -4.41
CA HIS A 220 -2.47 23.05 -3.09
C HIS A 220 -2.53 21.99 -2.00
N LEU A 221 -1.74 22.19 -0.95
CA LEU A 221 -1.72 21.35 0.25
C LEU A 221 -2.56 22.01 1.33
N ASP A 222 -3.72 21.42 1.63
CA ASP A 222 -4.71 22.00 2.54
C ASP A 222 -5.08 21.04 3.67
N GLY A 223 -5.24 21.57 4.88
CA GLY A 223 -5.80 20.86 6.03
C GLY A 223 -7.23 21.29 6.31
N TYR A 224 -8.09 20.32 6.63
CA TYR A 224 -9.50 20.51 6.97
C TYR A 224 -9.76 19.92 8.35
N PHE A 225 -10.04 20.79 9.32
CA PHE A 225 -10.19 20.48 10.73
C PHE A 225 -11.64 20.73 11.20
N GLU A 226 -11.97 20.27 12.40
CA GLU A 226 -13.26 20.54 13.07
C GLU A 226 -14.49 20.14 12.23
N GLY A 227 -14.37 19.03 11.50
CA GLY A 227 -15.44 18.57 10.60
C GLY A 227 -15.69 19.53 9.43
N GLY A 228 -14.62 20.19 8.94
CA GLY A 228 -14.61 21.01 7.74
C GLY A 228 -14.82 22.51 7.98
N THR A 229 -15.06 22.96 9.21
CA THR A 229 -15.28 24.39 9.51
C THR A 229 -13.98 25.19 9.60
N SER A 230 -12.83 24.52 9.75
CA SER A 230 -11.53 25.18 9.76
C SER A 230 -10.67 24.66 8.62
N HIS A 231 -10.19 25.58 7.77
CA HIS A 231 -9.34 25.32 6.63
C HIS A 231 -7.99 26.01 6.79
N ARG A 232 -6.90 25.34 6.41
CA ARG A 232 -5.53 25.86 6.45
C ARG A 232 -4.79 25.47 5.19
N THR A 233 -4.15 26.42 4.52
CA THR A 233 -3.27 26.13 3.37
C THR A 233 -1.82 26.12 3.81
N TYR A 234 -1.06 25.14 3.34
CA TYR A 234 0.35 24.92 3.67
C TYR A 234 1.29 25.11 2.47
N GLY A 235 0.77 25.04 1.25
CA GLY A 235 1.60 25.26 0.06
C GLY A 235 0.82 25.22 -1.25
N PHE A 236 1.43 25.79 -2.29
CA PHE A 236 0.96 25.76 -3.67
C PHE A 236 2.04 25.19 -4.58
N PHE A 237 1.64 24.44 -5.60
CA PHE A 237 2.54 23.81 -6.56
C PHE A 237 2.01 24.02 -7.97
N LYS A 238 2.84 24.63 -8.82
CA LYS A 238 2.53 24.91 -10.23
C LYS A 238 2.50 23.66 -11.11
N LYS A 239 3.04 22.56 -10.59
CA LYS A 239 3.06 21.23 -11.20
C LYS A 239 2.74 20.23 -10.13
N GLU A 240 2.25 19.07 -10.55
CA GLU A 240 2.00 17.99 -9.63
C GLU A 240 3.29 17.60 -8.89
N PRO A 241 3.34 17.73 -7.55
CA PRO A 241 4.51 17.37 -6.79
C PRO A 241 4.65 15.85 -6.65
N ASP A 242 5.89 15.39 -6.49
CA ASP A 242 6.19 14.00 -6.15
C ASP A 242 5.57 13.62 -4.79
N TYR A 243 5.07 12.38 -4.69
CA TYR A 243 4.43 11.88 -3.47
C TYR A 243 5.34 11.96 -2.24
N ASP A 244 6.62 11.57 -2.36
CA ASP A 244 7.51 11.54 -1.20
C ASP A 244 7.77 12.96 -0.68
N ALA A 245 7.82 13.95 -1.57
CA ALA A 245 7.91 15.36 -1.19
C ALA A 245 6.64 15.86 -0.48
N VAL A 246 5.45 15.47 -0.96
CA VAL A 246 4.17 15.82 -0.30
C VAL A 246 4.09 15.16 1.08
N ARG A 247 4.46 13.88 1.16
CA ARG A 247 4.48 13.12 2.43
C ARG A 247 5.42 13.77 3.45
N GLU A 248 6.59 14.22 3.04
CA GLU A 248 7.53 14.95 3.90
C GLU A 248 6.92 16.27 4.41
N GLN A 249 6.24 17.04 3.55
CA GLN A 249 5.54 18.24 4.00
C GLN A 249 4.40 17.92 4.98
N VAL A 250 3.62 16.88 4.75
CA VAL A 250 2.57 16.44 5.68
C VAL A 250 3.17 16.05 7.03
N LEU A 251 4.31 15.36 7.06
CA LEU A 251 5.02 15.07 8.32
C LEU A 251 5.45 16.35 9.04
N GLY A 252 5.95 17.35 8.30
CA GLY A 252 6.27 18.67 8.85
C GLY A 252 5.05 19.39 9.42
N VAL A 253 3.88 19.28 8.77
CA VAL A 253 2.62 19.85 9.29
C VAL A 253 2.20 19.13 10.57
N LEU A 254 2.21 17.80 10.58
CA LEU A 254 1.75 17.00 11.72
C LEU A 254 2.67 17.10 12.95
N SER A 255 3.96 17.37 12.75
CA SER A 255 4.94 17.62 13.82
C SER A 255 4.95 19.09 14.30
N GLY A 256 4.27 20.00 13.58
CA GLY A 256 4.24 21.43 13.90
C GLY A 256 5.45 22.22 13.38
N GLU A 257 6.33 21.59 12.59
CA GLU A 257 7.48 22.23 11.94
C GLU A 257 7.03 23.16 10.80
N ILE A 258 5.98 22.78 10.07
CA ILE A 258 5.38 23.59 9.00
C ILE A 258 4.12 24.26 9.50
N ARG A 259 4.07 25.59 9.35
CA ARG A 259 2.90 26.41 9.67
C ARG A 259 2.10 26.74 8.42
N ALA A 260 0.80 26.91 8.58
CA ALA A 260 -0.08 27.36 7.52
C ALA A 260 0.34 28.75 7.01
N ILE A 261 0.28 28.93 5.69
CA ILE A 261 0.51 30.22 5.03
C ILE A 261 -0.75 31.10 5.05
N SER A 262 -1.93 30.48 5.08
CA SER A 262 -3.24 31.13 5.18
C SER A 262 -4.26 30.17 5.78
N GLY A 263 -5.44 30.68 6.15
CA GLY A 263 -6.52 29.86 6.67
C GLY A 263 -7.81 30.63 6.92
N THR A 264 -8.90 29.88 7.06
CA THR A 264 -10.24 30.40 7.30
C THR A 264 -10.92 29.55 8.38
N ASP A 265 -11.68 30.20 9.26
CA ASP A 265 -12.57 29.54 10.23
C ASP A 265 -14.00 29.99 9.95
N LEU A 266 -14.89 29.06 9.62
CA LEU A 266 -16.30 29.29 9.31
C LEU A 266 -17.13 29.31 10.61
N ALA A 267 -18.12 30.19 10.66
CA ALA A 267 -19.04 30.23 11.80
C ALA A 267 -19.95 28.99 11.79
N PRO A 268 -20.34 28.43 12.95
CA PRO A 268 -21.18 27.23 13.03
C PRO A 268 -22.51 27.29 12.25
N SER A 269 -23.02 28.49 11.97
CA SER A 269 -24.27 28.73 11.22
C SER A 269 -24.14 28.67 9.69
N GLU A 270 -22.92 28.65 9.14
CA GLU A 270 -22.68 28.65 7.68
C GLU A 270 -22.77 27.24 7.07
N LYS A 271 -22.92 26.20 7.88
CA LYS A 271 -23.12 24.80 7.42
C LYS A 271 -24.44 24.57 6.66
N GLN A 272 -25.35 25.55 6.61
CA GLN A 272 -26.73 25.30 6.17
C GLN A 272 -26.96 25.45 4.66
N GLU A 273 -25.94 25.85 3.88
CA GLU A 273 -26.00 25.84 2.40
C GLU A 273 -25.14 24.74 1.75
N GLU A 274 -24.24 24.06 2.49
CA GLU A 274 -23.34 23.01 1.97
C GLU A 274 -23.85 21.57 2.14
N LYS A 275 -25.17 21.36 2.22
CA LYS A 275 -25.77 20.02 2.14
C LYS A 275 -26.38 19.82 0.78
N ASP A 276 -25.54 19.59 -0.24
CA ASP A 276 -25.88 18.79 -1.43
C ASP A 276 -24.64 18.59 -2.32
N GLU A 277 -23.62 17.91 -1.81
CA GLU A 277 -22.75 17.09 -2.68
C GLU A 277 -22.27 15.89 -1.87
N LYS A 278 -22.98 14.78 -2.04
CA LYS A 278 -22.64 13.50 -1.42
C LYS A 278 -21.25 13.09 -1.90
N ALA A 279 -20.30 12.97 -0.98
CA ALA A 279 -19.17 12.07 -1.16
C ALA A 279 -19.68 10.72 -1.69
N PRO A 280 -19.02 10.10 -2.68
CA PRO A 280 -19.44 8.80 -3.16
C PRO A 280 -19.40 7.83 -1.98
N LYS A 281 -20.52 7.13 -1.79
CA LYS A 281 -20.75 6.22 -0.67
C LYS A 281 -19.63 5.18 -0.65
N GLU A 282 -19.03 4.99 0.53
CA GLU A 282 -18.27 3.80 0.87
C GLU A 282 -19.16 2.58 0.56
N GLY A 283 -18.76 1.80 -0.43
CA GLY A 283 -19.34 0.49 -0.69
C GLY A 283 -18.76 -0.47 0.32
N ASP A 284 -19.58 -0.90 1.30
CA ASP A 284 -19.34 -2.07 2.13
C ASP A 284 -19.15 -3.30 1.21
N GLY A 285 -17.91 -3.62 0.88
CA GLY A 285 -17.52 -4.88 0.26
C GLY A 285 -17.21 -5.89 1.35
N LYS A 286 -18.12 -6.85 1.53
CA LYS A 286 -17.82 -8.14 2.17
C LYS A 286 -16.92 -8.98 1.28
#